data_AF-A0A7J8LQR7-F1
#
_entry.id   AF-A0A7J8LQR7-F1
#
_cell.length_a   1.000
_cell.length_b   1.000
_cell.length_c   1.000
_cell.angle_alpha   90.00
_cell.angle_beta   90.00
_cell.angle_gamma   90.00
#
_symmetry.space_group_name_H-M   'P 1'
#
loop_
_entity.id
_entity.type
_entity.pdbx_description
1 polymer ?
#
loop_
_entity_poly.entity_id
_entity_poly.type
_entity_poly.pdbx_seq_one_letter_code
_entity_poly.pdbx_strand_id
1 'polypeptide(L)'
;RNELARKVAKDFFLDLQSGTLDLTPGVNALSSNKSGQTSEPNSEDETDIGGKRRRHGRGPTKETDILSLAPKAHLVSSDPRRIQIDIGQAQGLVRKLDSEKGIEENILSGSDNDKISRDKSHGSFAGPVIIVRGLTSVKGLEGVELLDTLITYLWRVHGVDYYGMIETSEAKGFRHVRAEGKSSDITSNGSEWEKKLDSYWQDRLRGQDPLEVMTAKDKLDAAAVESLDPFVRKIRDEKYGWKYGCGAKGCTKLFHAAEFVHKHLKLKHPELVIELTSKVREELYFQNYMK
;
A
#
# COMPACT_ATOMS: atom_id res chain seq x y z
N ARG A 1 2.74 -7.60 -6.93
CA ARG A 1 2.27 -6.62 -5.91
C ARG A 1 2.29 -5.18 -6.43
N ASN A 2 3.45 -4.60 -6.75
CA ASN A 2 3.54 -3.17 -7.10
C ASN A 2 2.71 -2.79 -8.35
N GLU A 3 2.71 -3.65 -9.37
CA GLU A 3 1.89 -3.46 -10.57
C GLU A 3 0.38 -3.48 -10.28
N LEU A 4 -0.07 -4.42 -9.46
CA LEU A 4 -1.47 -4.49 -9.02
C LEU A 4 -1.85 -3.21 -8.26
N ALA A 5 -1.01 -2.77 -7.31
CA ALA A 5 -1.25 -1.54 -6.57
C ALA A 5 -1.37 -0.32 -7.51
N ARG A 6 -0.48 -0.18 -8.50
CA ARG A 6 -0.57 0.90 -9.51
C ARG A 6 -1.87 0.86 -10.30
N LYS A 7 -2.34 -0.33 -10.67
CA LYS A 7 -3.62 -0.49 -11.36
C LYS A 7 -4.79 -0.09 -10.46
N VAL A 8 -4.85 -0.64 -9.25
CA VAL A 8 -5.92 -0.36 -8.29
C VAL A 8 -5.93 1.12 -7.88
N ALA A 9 -4.77 1.77 -7.77
CA ALA A 9 -4.67 3.21 -7.52
C ALA A 9 -5.31 4.03 -8.65
N LYS A 10 -5.06 3.68 -9.91
CA LYS A 10 -5.69 4.34 -11.07
C LYS A 10 -7.21 4.20 -11.01
N ASP A 11 -7.70 2.98 -10.80
CA ASP A 11 -9.14 2.71 -10.70
C ASP A 11 -9.77 3.49 -9.51
N PHE A 12 -9.08 3.53 -8.37
CA PHE A 12 -9.48 4.31 -7.20
C PHE A 12 -9.62 5.81 -7.51
N PHE A 13 -8.66 6.41 -8.23
CA PHE A 13 -8.74 7.83 -8.57
C PHE A 13 -9.80 8.14 -9.62
N LEU A 14 -10.07 7.22 -10.55
CA LEU A 14 -11.18 7.35 -11.49
C LEU A 14 -12.52 7.39 -10.75
N ASP A 15 -12.72 6.50 -9.77
CA ASP A 15 -13.91 6.50 -8.92
C ASP A 15 -14.01 7.76 -8.06
N LEU A 16 -12.88 8.24 -7.52
CA LEU A 16 -12.82 9.46 -6.73
C LEU A 16 -13.19 10.70 -7.57
N GLN A 17 -12.65 10.81 -8.78
CA GLN A 17 -12.91 11.94 -9.69
C GLN A 17 -14.31 11.93 -10.29
N SER A 18 -14.92 10.74 -10.44
CA SER A 18 -16.30 10.61 -10.90
C SER A 18 -17.33 10.68 -9.76
N GLY A 19 -16.89 10.72 -8.51
CA GLY A 19 -17.75 10.77 -7.33
C GLY A 19 -18.46 9.45 -7.01
N THR A 20 -17.99 8.34 -7.58
CA THR A 20 -18.54 6.99 -7.37
C THR A 20 -17.75 6.18 -6.34
N LEU A 21 -16.70 6.76 -5.74
CA LEU A 21 -15.88 6.07 -4.75
C LEU A 21 -16.69 5.62 -3.54
N ASP A 22 -16.75 4.30 -3.35
CA ASP A 22 -17.30 3.66 -2.16
C ASP A 22 -16.28 3.71 -1.01
N LEU A 23 -16.68 4.21 0.17
CA LEU A 23 -15.82 4.28 1.37
C LEU A 23 -16.00 3.10 2.34
N THR A 24 -16.73 2.04 1.96
CA THR A 24 -16.92 0.85 2.80
C THR A 24 -15.61 0.21 3.29
N PRO A 25 -15.62 -0.50 4.43
CA PRO A 25 -14.45 -1.15 5.02
C PRO A 25 -13.85 -2.30 4.18
N GLY A 26 -14.55 -2.76 3.15
CA GLY A 26 -14.12 -3.89 2.33
C GLY A 26 -12.93 -3.57 1.43
N VAL A 27 -12.10 -4.60 1.17
CA VAL A 27 -10.99 -4.52 0.19
C VAL A 27 -11.52 -4.27 -1.22
N ASN A 28 -12.61 -4.96 -1.59
CA ASN A 28 -13.28 -4.77 -2.87
C ASN A 28 -14.39 -3.73 -2.70
N ALA A 29 -14.46 -2.75 -3.60
CA ALA A 29 -15.62 -1.88 -3.69
C ALA A 29 -16.86 -2.74 -3.96
N LEU A 30 -17.99 -2.42 -3.33
CA LEU A 30 -19.25 -3.03 -3.71
C LEU A 30 -19.54 -2.60 -5.15
N SER A 31 -19.34 -3.51 -6.10
CA SER A 31 -19.64 -3.23 -7.49
C SER A 31 -21.09 -2.75 -7.58
N SER A 32 -21.29 -1.52 -8.04
CA SER A 32 -22.60 -0.98 -8.43
C SER A 32 -23.09 -1.58 -9.75
N ASN A 33 -22.73 -2.83 -10.04
CA ASN A 33 -23.25 -3.58 -11.16
C ASN A 33 -24.72 -3.89 -10.90
N LYS A 34 -25.56 -3.04 -11.48
CA LYS A 34 -26.79 -3.37 -12.20
C LYS A 34 -27.05 -4.89 -12.15
N SER A 35 -27.96 -5.28 -11.27
CA SER A 35 -28.52 -6.63 -11.22
C SER A 35 -29.07 -7.00 -12.60
N GLY A 36 -28.22 -7.58 -13.44
CA GLY A 36 -28.63 -8.38 -14.58
C GLY A 36 -29.19 -9.68 -14.03
N GLN A 37 -30.45 -9.64 -13.61
CA GLN A 37 -31.24 -10.86 -13.45
C GLN A 37 -31.38 -11.48 -14.85
N THR A 38 -30.51 -12.42 -15.18
CA THR A 38 -30.84 -13.46 -16.15
C THR A 38 -31.80 -14.41 -15.45
N SER A 39 -33.08 -14.06 -15.44
CA SER A 39 -34.15 -15.01 -15.16
C SER A 39 -34.63 -15.56 -16.49
N GLU A 40 -34.25 -16.81 -16.78
CA GLU A 40 -34.91 -17.61 -17.81
C GLU A 40 -36.36 -17.96 -17.38
N PRO A 41 -37.28 -18.15 -18.34
CA PRO A 41 -38.71 -18.15 -18.08
C PRO A 41 -39.19 -19.54 -17.69
N ASN A 42 -39.95 -19.64 -16.61
CA ASN A 42 -40.91 -20.73 -16.47
C ASN A 42 -42.30 -20.13 -16.21
N SER A 43 -43.15 -20.36 -17.22
CA SER A 43 -44.61 -20.60 -17.16
C SER A 43 -44.96 -21.38 -15.87
N GLU A 44 -46.11 -21.27 -15.21
CA GLU A 44 -47.50 -21.29 -15.72
C GLU A 44 -48.47 -20.70 -14.65
N ASP A 45 -49.73 -20.58 -15.08
CA ASP A 45 -50.91 -19.90 -14.54
C ASP A 45 -51.27 -20.05 -13.05
N GLU A 46 -51.92 -19.01 -12.51
CA GLU A 46 -53.31 -19.04 -12.01
C GLU A 46 -53.68 -17.68 -11.39
N THR A 47 -54.81 -17.16 -11.84
CA THR A 47 -55.39 -15.86 -11.52
C THR A 47 -55.92 -15.79 -10.09
N ASP A 48 -55.70 -14.67 -9.39
CA ASP A 48 -56.75 -14.15 -8.50
C ASP A 48 -56.71 -12.63 -8.25
N ILE A 49 -57.91 -12.11 -8.05
CA ILE A 49 -58.36 -10.72 -8.11
C ILE A 49 -58.21 -10.08 -6.72
N GLY A 50 -57.59 -8.90 -6.62
CA GLY A 50 -57.70 -8.08 -5.40
C GLY A 50 -56.57 -7.09 -5.18
N GLY A 51 -56.90 -5.80 -5.16
CA GLY A 51 -55.95 -4.71 -5.23
C GLY A 51 -55.12 -4.43 -3.96
N LYS A 52 -53.89 -3.95 -4.17
CA LYS A 52 -53.33 -2.71 -3.60
C LYS A 52 -51.89 -2.56 -4.10
N ARG A 53 -51.65 -1.52 -4.91
CA ARG A 53 -50.31 -1.07 -5.29
C ARG A 53 -49.52 -0.69 -4.03
N ARG A 54 -48.59 -1.54 -3.59
CA ARG A 54 -47.52 -1.13 -2.67
C ARG A 54 -46.25 -0.88 -3.48
N ARG A 55 -45.99 0.41 -3.71
CA ARG A 55 -44.73 0.94 -4.24
C ARG A 55 -43.56 0.57 -3.33
N HIS A 56 -42.42 0.33 -3.98
CA HIS A 56 -41.09 0.11 -3.44
C HIS A 56 -40.64 1.07 -2.33
N GLY A 57 -39.87 0.54 -1.39
CA GLY A 57 -39.05 1.29 -0.45
C GLY A 57 -37.95 0.41 0.12
N ARG A 58 -36.96 0.00 -0.70
CA ARG A 58 -35.76 -0.68 -0.21
C ARG A 58 -34.70 0.38 0.09
N GLY A 59 -34.75 0.93 1.30
CA GLY A 59 -33.75 1.83 1.89
C GLY A 59 -32.62 1.07 2.64
N PRO A 60 -31.79 1.77 3.44
CA PRO A 60 -30.32 1.62 3.59
C PRO A 60 -29.82 0.42 4.41
N THR A 61 -30.57 -0.68 4.47
CA THR A 61 -30.25 -1.84 5.32
C THR A 61 -28.92 -2.55 5.03
N LYS A 62 -28.35 -2.45 3.82
CA LYS A 62 -27.13 -3.20 3.47
C LYS A 62 -25.82 -2.56 3.94
N GLU A 63 -25.73 -1.24 4.00
CA GLU A 63 -24.50 -0.53 4.40
C GLU A 63 -24.28 -0.62 5.92
N THR A 64 -25.36 -0.52 6.69
CA THR A 64 -25.33 -0.65 8.16
C THR A 64 -24.87 -2.04 8.60
N ASP A 65 -25.31 -3.09 7.89
CA ASP A 65 -24.86 -4.47 8.12
C ASP A 65 -23.34 -4.61 7.87
N ILE A 66 -22.81 -4.03 6.79
CA ILE A 66 -21.38 -4.15 6.44
C ILE A 66 -20.49 -3.41 7.44
N LEU A 67 -20.91 -2.24 7.92
CA LEU A 67 -20.18 -1.50 8.96
C LEU A 67 -20.23 -2.19 10.33
N SER A 68 -21.26 -3.01 10.59
CA SER A 68 -21.38 -3.81 11.81
C SER A 68 -20.46 -5.05 11.82
N LEU A 69 -20.14 -5.58 10.64
CA LEU A 69 -19.23 -6.72 10.48
C LEU A 69 -17.75 -6.33 10.57
N ALA A 70 -17.42 -5.07 10.33
CA ALA A 70 -16.05 -4.58 10.40
C ALA A 70 -15.57 -4.48 11.87
N PRO A 71 -14.34 -4.94 12.17
CA PRO A 71 -13.74 -4.74 13.49
C PRO A 71 -13.72 -3.26 13.89
N LYS A 72 -13.93 -2.97 15.17
CA LYS A 72 -13.94 -1.59 15.69
C LYS A 72 -12.58 -1.24 16.30
N ALA A 73 -12.08 -0.05 15.96
CA ALA A 73 -10.94 0.58 16.61
C ALA A 73 -11.30 1.08 18.02
N HIS A 74 -10.30 1.53 18.77
CA HIS A 74 -10.53 2.16 20.07
C HIS A 74 -11.39 3.42 19.93
N LEU A 75 -12.26 3.72 20.91
CA LEU A 75 -13.20 4.86 20.87
C LEU A 75 -12.53 6.22 20.63
N VAL A 76 -11.29 6.39 21.10
CA VAL A 76 -10.47 7.59 20.90
C VAL A 76 -10.20 7.89 19.42
N SER A 77 -10.31 6.90 18.53
CA SER A 77 -10.19 7.10 17.08
C SER A 77 -11.25 8.06 16.50
N SER A 78 -12.37 8.25 17.20
CA SER A 78 -13.43 9.19 16.80
C SER A 78 -13.27 10.60 17.40
N ASP A 79 -12.23 10.84 18.22
CA ASP A 79 -11.95 12.17 18.78
C ASP A 79 -11.53 13.13 17.66
N PRO A 80 -12.14 14.33 17.52
CA PRO A 80 -11.71 15.36 16.57
C PRO A 80 -10.21 15.67 16.61
N ARG A 81 -9.59 15.65 17.79
CA ARG A 81 -8.14 15.84 17.93
C ARG A 81 -7.37 14.70 17.26
N ARG A 82 -7.84 13.46 17.44
CA ARG A 82 -7.23 12.26 16.87
C ARG A 82 -7.37 12.24 15.35
N ILE A 83 -8.54 12.61 14.82
CA ILE A 83 -8.80 12.69 13.37
C ILE A 83 -7.74 13.58 12.68
N GLN A 84 -7.43 14.75 13.27
CA GLN A 84 -6.43 15.66 12.70
C GLN A 84 -5.01 15.05 12.67
N ILE A 85 -4.64 14.29 13.69
CA ILE A 85 -3.35 13.59 13.76
C ILE A 85 -3.31 12.44 12.74
N ASP A 86 -4.40 11.68 12.66
CA ASP A 86 -4.54 10.54 11.75
C ASP A 86 -4.46 10.97 10.29
N ILE A 87 -5.04 12.13 9.91
CA ILE A 87 -4.91 12.67 8.55
C ILE A 87 -3.43 12.85 8.17
N GLY A 88 -2.66 13.54 9.02
CA GLY A 88 -1.24 13.79 8.75
C GLY A 88 -0.41 12.50 8.68
N GLN A 89 -0.69 11.55 9.59
CA GLN A 89 0.00 10.26 9.60
C GLN A 89 -0.38 9.39 8.39
N ALA A 90 -1.66 9.32 8.03
CA ALA A 90 -2.16 8.58 6.87
C ALA A 90 -1.61 9.17 5.55
N GLN A 91 -1.57 10.49 5.40
CA GLN A 91 -0.91 11.13 4.24
C GLN A 91 0.58 10.82 4.17
N GLY A 92 1.27 10.77 5.32
CA GLY A 92 2.65 10.31 5.40
C GLY A 92 2.81 8.88 4.89
N LEU A 93 1.92 7.98 5.30
CA LEU A 93 1.93 6.58 4.86
C LEU A 93 1.64 6.48 3.36
N VAL A 94 0.63 7.18 2.85
CA VAL A 94 0.30 7.24 1.42
C VAL A 94 1.53 7.61 0.59
N ARG A 95 2.19 8.73 0.92
CA ARG A 95 3.40 9.17 0.20
C ARG A 95 4.49 8.11 0.21
N LYS A 96 4.74 7.50 1.37
CA LYS A 96 5.79 6.50 1.50
C LYS A 96 5.50 5.25 0.68
N LEU A 97 4.29 4.72 0.81
CA LEU A 97 3.87 3.47 0.19
C LEU A 97 3.71 3.60 -1.33
N ASP A 98 3.27 4.77 -1.80
CA ASP A 98 3.25 5.10 -3.22
C ASP A 98 4.66 5.15 -3.79
N SER A 99 5.59 5.81 -3.10
CA SER A 99 7.00 5.87 -3.51
C SER A 99 7.63 4.47 -3.60
N GLU A 100 7.37 3.60 -2.60
CA GLU A 100 7.84 2.21 -2.59
C GLU A 100 7.24 1.37 -3.74
N LYS A 101 6.01 1.67 -4.17
CA LYS A 101 5.30 0.92 -5.23
C LYS A 101 5.40 1.58 -6.61
N GLY A 102 6.03 2.76 -6.71
CA GLY A 102 6.14 3.56 -7.93
C GLY A 102 4.78 4.08 -8.41
N ILE A 103 3.90 4.49 -7.49
CA ILE A 103 2.66 5.21 -7.82
C ILE A 103 3.01 6.70 -7.84
N GLU A 104 2.78 7.34 -8.99
CA GLU A 104 3.04 8.75 -9.22
C GLU A 104 1.72 9.54 -9.25
N GLU A 105 1.79 10.86 -9.07
CA GLU A 105 0.66 11.80 -9.24
C GLU A 105 -0.55 11.54 -8.31
N ASN A 106 -0.33 11.07 -7.08
CA ASN A 106 -1.40 10.90 -6.11
C ASN A 106 -1.80 12.24 -5.45
N ILE A 107 -3.03 12.70 -5.71
CA ILE A 107 -3.61 13.93 -5.14
C ILE A 107 -3.85 13.86 -3.62
N LEU A 108 -3.94 12.66 -3.04
CA LEU A 108 -4.18 12.42 -1.62
C LEU A 108 -2.91 12.59 -0.76
N SER A 109 -1.74 12.59 -1.39
CA SER A 109 -0.43 12.71 -0.74
C SER A 109 -0.22 14.00 0.07
N GLY A 110 -1.06 15.01 -0.14
CA GLY A 110 -0.87 16.36 0.40
C GLY A 110 0.26 17.11 -0.33
N SER A 111 0.31 18.44 -0.19
CA SER A 111 1.42 19.21 -0.77
C SER A 111 2.66 19.08 0.12
N ASP A 112 3.85 18.89 -0.47
CA ASP A 112 5.11 18.84 0.27
C ASP A 112 5.47 20.18 0.97
N ASN A 113 4.70 21.24 0.74
CA ASN A 113 4.94 22.58 1.30
C ASN A 113 4.70 22.70 2.81
N ASP A 114 4.08 21.71 3.46
CA ASP A 114 3.86 21.75 4.92
C ASP A 114 5.16 21.61 5.74
N LYS A 115 6.29 21.26 5.11
CA LYS A 115 7.61 21.30 5.78
C LYS A 115 8.30 22.66 5.72
N ILE A 116 7.92 23.56 4.81
CA ILE A 116 8.60 24.87 4.62
C ILE A 116 7.90 26.00 5.40
N SER A 117 6.67 25.82 5.85
CA SER A 117 5.91 26.84 6.59
C SER A 117 5.85 26.56 8.11
N ARG A 118 7.00 26.28 8.73
CA ARG A 118 7.09 26.28 10.21
C ARG A 118 7.52 27.61 10.80
N ASP A 119 8.01 28.53 9.98
CA ASP A 119 8.41 29.88 10.37
C ASP A 119 7.64 30.93 9.56
N LYS A 120 6.34 31.11 9.86
CA LYS A 120 5.68 32.42 9.96
C LYS A 120 4.15 32.31 10.05
N SER A 121 3.64 33.04 11.04
CA SER A 121 2.34 33.72 11.11
C SER A 121 1.06 32.90 11.18
N HIS A 122 0.39 33.06 12.33
CA HIS A 122 -1.05 33.05 12.55
C HIS A 122 -1.84 31.83 12.08
N GLY A 123 -2.16 30.98 13.07
CA GLY A 123 -3.06 29.85 13.03
C GLY A 123 -4.23 29.98 12.05
N SER A 124 -4.15 29.20 10.98
CA SER A 124 -5.34 28.57 10.46
C SER A 124 -5.47 27.23 11.17
N PHE A 125 -6.42 27.14 12.10
CA PHE A 125 -6.86 25.88 12.72
C PHE A 125 -7.56 24.94 11.71
N ALA A 126 -7.60 25.32 10.42
CA ALA A 126 -8.16 24.48 9.37
C ALA A 126 -7.18 23.36 9.03
N GLY A 127 -7.62 22.11 9.20
CA GLY A 127 -6.87 20.93 8.79
C GLY A 127 -6.62 20.88 7.27
N PRO A 128 -5.83 19.91 6.79
CA PRO A 128 -5.57 19.72 5.36
C PRO A 128 -6.88 19.59 4.57
N VAL A 129 -6.95 20.30 3.45
CA VAL A 129 -8.06 20.21 2.49
C VAL A 129 -7.51 19.74 1.15
N ILE A 130 -8.13 18.71 0.58
CA ILE A 130 -7.76 18.18 -0.75
C ILE A 130 -8.88 18.50 -1.74
N ILE A 131 -8.53 19.23 -2.79
CA ILE A 131 -9.48 19.59 -3.85
C ILE A 131 -9.45 18.53 -4.94
N VAL A 132 -10.52 17.74 -5.03
CA VAL A 132 -10.76 16.78 -6.10
C VAL A 132 -11.47 17.50 -7.24
N ARG A 133 -10.79 17.61 -8.38
CA ARG A 133 -11.37 18.14 -9.63
C ARG A 133 -11.90 16.97 -10.45
N GLY A 134 -13.20 16.74 -10.38
CA GLY A 134 -13.90 15.76 -11.19
C GLY A 134 -14.23 16.28 -12.59
N LEU A 135 -14.78 15.41 -13.43
CA LEU A 135 -15.19 15.75 -14.79
C LEU A 135 -16.33 16.78 -14.82
N THR A 136 -17.24 16.72 -13.84
CA THR A 136 -18.46 17.53 -13.78
C THR A 136 -18.55 18.44 -12.56
N SER A 137 -17.71 18.25 -11.55
CA SER A 137 -17.78 18.97 -10.28
C SER A 137 -16.43 19.02 -9.57
N VAL A 138 -16.24 20.04 -8.72
CA VAL A 138 -15.10 20.14 -7.81
C VAL A 138 -15.58 19.83 -6.39
N LYS A 139 -14.90 18.93 -5.69
CA LYS A 139 -15.19 18.56 -4.29
C LYS A 139 -13.97 18.83 -3.41
N GLY A 140 -14.18 19.53 -2.29
CA GLY A 140 -13.18 19.62 -1.22
C GLY A 140 -13.35 18.45 -0.26
N LEU A 141 -12.27 17.73 0.04
CA LEU A 141 -12.23 16.72 1.10
C LEU A 141 -11.51 17.30 2.31
N GLU A 142 -12.15 17.26 3.46
CA GLU A 142 -11.60 17.71 4.73
C GLU A 142 -12.10 16.85 5.90
N GLY A 143 -11.43 16.95 7.05
CA GLY A 143 -11.83 16.26 8.27
C GLY A 143 -12.04 14.75 8.10
N VAL A 144 -13.19 14.26 8.57
CA VAL A 144 -13.53 12.84 8.55
C VAL A 144 -13.60 12.27 7.13
N GLU A 145 -14.14 13.02 6.17
CA GLU A 145 -14.24 12.54 4.78
C GLU A 145 -12.86 12.35 4.14
N LEU A 146 -11.93 13.28 4.40
CA LEU A 146 -10.55 13.15 3.95
C LEU A 146 -9.88 11.94 4.58
N LEU A 147 -10.02 11.78 5.90
CA LEU A 147 -9.44 10.64 6.62
C LEU A 147 -10.00 9.31 6.09
N ASP A 148 -11.31 9.21 5.88
CA ASP A 148 -11.96 8.01 5.36
C ASP A 148 -11.48 7.67 3.94
N THR A 149 -11.28 8.68 3.11
CA THR A 149 -10.72 8.50 1.77
C THR A 149 -9.28 7.97 1.86
N LEU A 150 -8.44 8.54 2.73
CA LEU A 150 -7.06 8.12 2.94
C LEU A 150 -6.95 6.67 3.45
N ILE A 151 -7.69 6.30 4.49
CA ILE A 151 -7.65 4.95 5.05
C ILE A 151 -8.25 3.91 4.09
N THR A 152 -9.23 4.30 3.27
CA THR A 152 -9.76 3.43 2.22
C THR A 152 -8.71 3.20 1.13
N TYR A 153 -7.99 4.26 0.71
CA TYR A 153 -6.88 4.15 -0.23
C TYR A 153 -5.77 3.24 0.31
N LEU A 154 -5.31 3.48 1.55
CA LEU A 154 -4.31 2.66 2.23
C LEU A 154 -4.72 1.17 2.25
N TRP A 155 -5.98 0.88 2.55
CA TRP A 155 -6.46 -0.49 2.59
C TRP A 155 -6.54 -1.14 1.21
N ARG A 156 -7.19 -0.50 0.24
CA ARG A 156 -7.46 -1.10 -1.07
C ARG A 156 -6.22 -1.17 -1.96
N VAL A 157 -5.36 -0.16 -1.91
CA VAL A 157 -4.18 -0.05 -2.77
C VAL A 157 -2.95 -0.69 -2.15
N HIS A 158 -2.79 -0.57 -0.83
CA HIS A 158 -1.58 -1.03 -0.15
C HIS A 158 -1.78 -2.18 0.83
N GLY A 159 -3.01 -2.58 1.12
CA GLY A 159 -3.30 -3.61 2.11
C GLY A 159 -2.96 -3.18 3.54
N VAL A 160 -3.05 -1.88 3.81
CA VAL A 160 -2.79 -1.28 5.13
C VAL A 160 -4.10 -1.08 5.87
N ASP A 161 -4.29 -1.88 6.93
CA ASP A 161 -5.35 -1.67 7.91
C ASP A 161 -4.84 -0.68 8.97
N TYR A 162 -5.12 0.60 8.74
CA TYR A 162 -4.59 1.71 9.54
C TYR A 162 -4.90 1.55 11.04
N TYR A 163 -6.17 1.31 11.39
CA TYR A 163 -6.56 1.14 12.80
C TYR A 163 -6.27 -0.26 13.35
N GLY A 164 -6.13 -1.26 12.48
CA GLY A 164 -5.69 -2.60 12.85
C GLY A 164 -4.19 -2.69 13.15
N MET A 165 -3.39 -1.68 12.80
CA MET A 165 -1.92 -1.72 12.87
C MET A 165 -1.33 -2.91 12.10
N ILE A 166 -1.86 -3.19 10.91
CA ILE A 166 -1.47 -4.33 10.08
C ILE A 166 -1.21 -3.88 8.66
N GLU A 167 -0.13 -4.39 8.06
CA GLU A 167 0.14 -4.31 6.62
C GLU A 167 0.24 -5.73 6.08
N THR A 168 -0.51 -6.04 5.03
CA THR A 168 -0.53 -7.36 4.38
C THR A 168 -0.29 -7.24 2.89
N SER A 169 0.40 -8.23 2.31
CA SER A 169 0.63 -8.34 0.86
C SER A 169 -0.65 -8.66 0.08
N GLU A 170 -1.60 -9.32 0.73
CA GLU A 170 -2.88 -9.73 0.18
C GLU A 170 -4.01 -9.41 1.17
N ALA A 171 -4.48 -8.17 1.13
CA ALA A 171 -5.61 -7.75 1.95
C ALA A 171 -6.87 -8.53 1.60
N LYS A 172 -7.58 -9.01 2.63
CA LYS A 172 -8.85 -9.75 2.53
C LYS A 172 -9.79 -9.26 3.63
N GLY A 173 -11.10 -9.30 3.36
CA GLY A 173 -12.12 -8.94 4.34
C GLY A 173 -12.25 -7.44 4.58
N PHE A 174 -12.38 -7.07 5.84
CA PHE A 174 -12.70 -5.71 6.30
C PHE A 174 -11.56 -5.13 7.13
N ARG A 175 -11.21 -3.86 6.86
CA ARG A 175 -10.32 -3.09 7.75
C ARG A 175 -11.03 -2.70 9.04
N HIS A 176 -10.27 -2.34 10.07
CA HIS A 176 -10.82 -1.75 11.28
C HIS A 176 -11.44 -0.37 10.98
N VAL A 177 -12.63 -0.11 11.54
CA VAL A 177 -13.34 1.17 11.42
C VAL A 177 -13.43 1.87 12.77
N ARG A 178 -13.59 3.19 12.78
CA ARG A 178 -13.81 3.95 14.01
C ARG A 178 -15.05 3.45 14.75
N ALA A 179 -14.98 3.46 16.08
CA ALA A 179 -16.11 3.09 16.92
C ALA A 179 -17.11 4.26 17.05
N GLU A 180 -18.40 3.96 16.94
CA GLU A 180 -19.48 4.92 17.18
C GLU A 180 -20.00 4.74 18.60
N GLY A 181 -19.99 5.81 19.41
CA GLY A 181 -20.54 5.78 20.76
C GLY A 181 -20.15 6.99 21.61
N LYS A 182 -21.09 7.46 22.45
CA LYS A 182 -20.79 8.48 23.47
C LYS A 182 -20.05 7.81 24.63
N SER A 183 -18.80 8.21 24.83
CA SER A 183 -17.96 7.90 26.00
C SER A 183 -18.74 8.17 27.29
N SER A 184 -19.35 7.15 27.89
CA SER A 184 -19.98 7.26 29.20
C SER A 184 -19.31 6.41 30.28
N ASP A 185 -18.39 5.49 29.95
CA ASP A 185 -17.49 4.90 30.93
C ASP A 185 -16.33 4.15 30.23
N ILE A 186 -15.20 4.01 30.93
CA ILE A 186 -13.90 3.42 30.54
C ILE A 186 -12.84 4.46 30.08
N THR A 187 -12.52 5.34 31.01
CA THR A 187 -11.15 5.86 31.20
C THR A 187 -10.21 4.68 31.49
N SER A 188 -9.23 4.40 30.63
CA SER A 188 -7.87 3.99 31.08
C SER A 188 -6.86 3.82 29.93
N ASN A 189 -7.23 3.28 28.75
CA ASN A 189 -6.21 2.82 27.79
C ASN A 189 -6.15 3.58 26.46
N GLY A 190 -6.91 4.67 26.30
CA GLY A 190 -6.91 5.45 25.05
C GLY A 190 -5.54 6.04 24.72
N SER A 191 -4.84 6.60 25.71
CA SER A 191 -3.50 7.17 25.51
C SER A 191 -2.44 6.11 25.19
N GLU A 192 -2.56 4.91 25.74
CA GLU A 192 -1.69 3.78 25.42
C GLU A 192 -1.93 3.28 23.99
N TRP A 193 -3.19 3.18 23.58
CA TRP A 193 -3.57 2.82 22.22
C TRP A 193 -3.06 3.85 21.21
N GLU A 194 -3.24 5.16 21.49
CA GLU A 194 -2.72 6.25 20.65
C GLU A 194 -1.20 6.13 20.48
N LYS A 195 -0.47 5.98 21.59
CA LYS A 195 0.99 5.81 21.57
C LYS A 195 1.40 4.59 20.76
N LYS A 196 0.71 3.45 20.93
CA LYS A 196 1.00 2.22 20.19
C LYS A 196 0.79 2.40 18.69
N LEU A 197 -0.35 2.98 18.30
CA LEU A 197 -0.69 3.27 16.91
C LEU A 197 0.35 4.21 16.28
N ASP A 198 0.68 5.28 16.99
CA ASP A 198 1.64 6.27 16.52
C ASP A 198 3.05 5.70 16.41
N SER A 199 3.55 4.99 17.43
CA SER A 199 4.84 4.31 17.36
C SER A 199 4.89 3.32 16.19
N TYR A 200 3.87 2.49 16.01
CA TYR A 200 3.81 1.50 14.94
C TYR A 200 3.93 2.16 13.55
N TRP A 201 3.11 3.17 13.27
CA TRP A 201 3.15 3.84 11.97
C TRP A 201 4.36 4.76 11.80
N GLN A 202 4.88 5.35 12.88
CA GLN A 202 6.13 6.10 12.83
C GLN A 202 7.33 5.20 12.53
N ASP A 203 7.38 4.00 13.11
CA ASP A 203 8.40 3.00 12.79
C ASP A 203 8.28 2.57 11.34
N ARG A 204 7.06 2.30 10.85
CA ARG A 204 6.81 2.00 9.44
C ARG A 204 7.23 3.14 8.51
N LEU A 205 7.01 4.40 8.91
CA LEU A 205 7.40 5.59 8.15
C LEU A 205 8.92 5.78 8.07
N ARG A 206 9.67 5.38 9.09
CA ARG A 206 11.15 5.42 9.10
C ARG A 206 11.77 4.18 8.46
N GLY A 207 11.09 3.05 8.51
CA GLY A 207 11.56 1.77 7.99
C GLY A 207 11.50 1.66 6.46
N GLN A 208 11.71 0.45 5.97
CA GLN A 208 11.56 0.08 4.56
C GLN A 208 10.32 -0.81 4.40
N ASP A 209 9.95 -1.06 3.15
CA ASP A 209 8.92 -2.03 2.81
C ASP A 209 9.24 -3.41 3.41
N PRO A 210 8.35 -4.00 4.22
CA PRO A 210 8.60 -5.29 4.88
C PRO A 210 9.02 -6.40 3.91
N LEU A 211 8.44 -6.45 2.71
CA LEU A 211 8.81 -7.48 1.72
C LEU A 211 10.17 -7.20 1.11
N GLU A 212 10.52 -5.95 0.85
CA GLU A 212 11.85 -5.60 0.32
C GLU A 212 12.95 -5.94 1.34
N VAL A 213 12.71 -5.68 2.63
CA VAL A 213 13.61 -6.09 3.72
C VAL A 213 13.82 -7.60 3.74
N MET A 214 12.74 -8.38 3.56
CA MET A 214 12.83 -9.85 3.51
C MET A 214 13.59 -10.34 2.28
N THR A 215 13.49 -9.68 1.13
CA THR A 215 14.28 -10.08 -0.05
C THR A 215 15.78 -9.84 0.13
N ALA A 216 16.16 -8.85 0.96
CA ALA A 216 17.53 -8.46 1.25
C ALA A 216 18.43 -8.39 0.00
N LYS A 217 17.89 -7.83 -1.09
CA LYS A 217 18.52 -7.81 -2.42
C LYS A 217 19.96 -7.28 -2.37
N ASP A 218 20.21 -6.18 -1.67
CA ASP A 218 21.54 -5.58 -1.57
C ASP A 218 22.55 -6.51 -0.88
N LYS A 219 22.10 -7.26 0.14
CA LYS A 219 22.91 -8.28 0.82
C LYS A 219 23.28 -9.42 -0.12
N LEU A 220 22.32 -9.89 -0.92
CA LEU A 220 22.56 -10.93 -1.92
C LEU A 220 23.47 -10.44 -3.06
N ASP A 221 23.29 -9.21 -3.52
CA ASP A 221 24.12 -8.62 -4.58
C ASP A 221 25.56 -8.40 -4.10
N ALA A 222 25.77 -7.94 -2.87
CA ALA A 222 27.10 -7.81 -2.27
C ALA A 222 27.79 -9.17 -2.12
N ALA A 223 27.09 -10.16 -1.59
CA ALA A 223 27.61 -11.53 -1.48
C ALA A 223 27.93 -12.14 -2.85
N ALA A 224 27.11 -11.86 -3.86
CA ALA A 224 27.37 -12.30 -5.23
C ALA A 224 28.66 -11.67 -5.77
N VAL A 225 28.87 -10.36 -5.58
CA VAL A 225 30.10 -9.69 -6.03
C VAL A 225 31.33 -10.28 -5.35
N GLU A 226 31.31 -10.41 -4.02
CA GLU A 226 32.42 -10.99 -3.24
C GLU A 226 32.73 -12.42 -3.69
N SER A 227 31.71 -13.26 -3.90
CA SER A 227 31.88 -14.63 -4.36
C SER A 227 32.42 -14.74 -5.80
N LEU A 228 32.23 -13.70 -6.62
CA LEU A 228 32.66 -13.66 -8.02
C LEU A 228 34.06 -13.09 -8.20
N ASP A 229 34.63 -12.41 -7.21
CA ASP A 229 35.97 -11.83 -7.28
C ASP A 229 37.07 -12.84 -7.68
N PRO A 230 37.07 -14.10 -7.20
CA PRO A 230 38.01 -15.13 -7.67
C PRO A 230 37.90 -15.43 -9.18
N PHE A 231 36.78 -15.09 -9.81
CA PHE A 231 36.53 -15.26 -11.25
C PHE A 231 36.83 -14.00 -12.07
N VAL A 232 37.46 -12.99 -11.47
CA VAL A 232 37.93 -11.78 -12.14
C VAL A 232 39.46 -11.82 -12.25
N ARG A 233 39.96 -12.15 -13.44
CA ARG A 233 41.42 -12.23 -13.69
C ARG A 233 41.97 -10.86 -14.04
N LYS A 234 42.83 -10.30 -13.19
CA LYS A 234 43.53 -9.04 -13.48
C LYS A 234 44.77 -9.31 -14.34
N ILE A 235 44.82 -8.71 -15.53
CA ILE A 235 45.86 -8.92 -16.55
C ILE A 235 46.49 -7.57 -16.87
N ARG A 236 47.82 -7.49 -16.83
CA ARG A 236 48.55 -6.29 -17.25
C ARG A 236 48.63 -6.26 -18.78
N ASP A 237 48.22 -5.15 -19.38
CA ASP A 237 48.28 -4.86 -20.81
C ASP A 237 49.26 -3.72 -21.06
N GLU A 238 50.17 -3.91 -22.00
CA GLU A 238 51.27 -2.97 -22.27
C GLU A 238 50.78 -1.62 -22.81
N LYS A 239 49.62 -1.58 -23.47
CA LYS A 239 49.08 -0.37 -24.11
C LYS A 239 47.97 0.30 -23.31
N TYR A 240 47.21 -0.48 -22.54
CA TYR A 240 46.00 -0.01 -21.85
C TYR A 240 46.05 -0.18 -20.32
N GLY A 241 47.20 -0.56 -19.75
CA GLY A 241 47.37 -0.68 -18.30
C GLY A 241 46.79 -1.96 -17.74
N TRP A 242 45.60 -1.92 -17.14
CA TRP A 242 44.95 -3.10 -16.56
C TRP A 242 43.74 -3.53 -17.38
N LYS A 243 43.70 -4.81 -17.75
CA LYS A 243 42.52 -5.49 -18.31
C LYS A 243 42.02 -6.54 -17.34
N TYR A 244 40.73 -6.84 -17.41
CA TYR A 244 40.04 -7.76 -16.52
C TYR A 244 39.38 -8.86 -17.35
N GLY A 245 39.77 -10.10 -17.13
CA GLY A 245 39.27 -11.27 -17.84
C GLY A 245 38.26 -12.07 -17.03
N CYS A 246 37.30 -12.67 -17.73
CA CYS A 246 36.40 -13.65 -17.12
C CYS A 246 37.18 -14.93 -16.75
N GLY A 247 36.99 -15.43 -15.53
CA GLY A 247 37.58 -16.66 -15.01
C GLY A 247 36.67 -17.90 -15.14
N ALA A 248 35.47 -17.76 -15.68
CA ALA A 248 34.58 -18.90 -15.91
C ALA A 248 35.19 -19.89 -16.90
N LYS A 249 34.95 -21.19 -16.68
CA LYS A 249 35.48 -22.26 -17.53
C LYS A 249 35.01 -22.07 -18.98
N GLY A 250 35.96 -22.13 -19.92
CA GLY A 250 35.68 -21.95 -21.35
C GLY A 250 35.40 -20.51 -21.78
N CYS A 251 35.52 -19.50 -20.89
CA CYS A 251 35.31 -18.10 -21.25
C CYS A 251 36.62 -17.34 -21.41
N THR A 252 36.77 -16.61 -22.52
CA THR A 252 37.98 -15.85 -22.87
C THR A 252 37.76 -14.34 -22.96
N LYS A 253 36.58 -13.84 -22.56
CA LYS A 253 36.25 -12.41 -22.68
C LYS A 253 37.10 -11.55 -21.73
N LEU A 254 37.54 -10.41 -22.27
CA LEU A 254 38.32 -9.38 -21.58
C LEU A 254 37.56 -8.05 -21.57
N PHE A 255 37.78 -7.26 -20.51
CA PHE A 255 37.11 -6.00 -20.25
C PHE A 255 38.09 -4.97 -19.70
N HIS A 256 37.71 -3.69 -19.77
CA HIS A 256 38.53 -2.58 -19.26
C HIS A 256 38.34 -2.29 -17.76
N ALA A 257 37.31 -2.85 -17.12
CA ALA A 257 37.05 -2.71 -15.70
C ALA A 257 36.46 -3.99 -15.10
N ALA A 258 36.70 -4.22 -13.80
CA ALA A 258 36.23 -5.40 -13.07
C ALA A 258 34.69 -5.50 -13.05
N GLU A 259 33.99 -4.38 -12.90
CA GLU A 259 32.52 -4.33 -12.87
C GLU A 259 31.87 -4.91 -14.13
N PHE A 260 32.52 -4.77 -15.29
CA PHE A 260 32.04 -5.36 -16.54
C PHE A 260 32.20 -6.89 -16.55
N VAL A 261 33.21 -7.42 -15.85
CA VAL A 261 33.37 -8.86 -15.64
C VAL A 261 32.27 -9.38 -14.72
N HIS A 262 31.97 -8.68 -13.62
CA HIS A 262 30.86 -9.06 -12.73
C HIS A 262 29.51 -9.06 -13.46
N LYS A 263 29.20 -8.00 -14.22
CA LYS A 263 28.00 -7.93 -15.06
C LYS A 263 27.97 -9.06 -16.10
N HIS A 264 29.11 -9.36 -16.72
CA HIS A 264 29.22 -10.46 -17.67
C HIS A 264 28.99 -11.83 -17.03
N LEU A 265 29.55 -12.09 -15.85
CA LEU A 265 29.35 -13.31 -15.07
C LEU A 265 27.88 -13.50 -14.72
N LYS A 266 27.20 -12.45 -14.21
CA LYS A 266 25.76 -12.48 -13.91
C LYS A 266 24.88 -12.78 -15.13
N LEU A 267 25.24 -12.29 -16.32
CA LEU A 267 24.42 -12.43 -17.52
C LEU A 267 24.73 -13.64 -18.40
N LYS A 268 25.98 -14.12 -18.40
CA LYS A 268 26.45 -15.17 -19.31
C LYS A 268 26.88 -16.45 -18.61
N HIS A 269 27.03 -16.42 -17.28
CA HIS A 269 27.37 -17.57 -16.45
C HIS A 269 26.41 -17.68 -15.26
N PRO A 270 25.08 -17.71 -15.48
CA PRO A 270 24.09 -17.67 -14.40
C PRO A 270 24.20 -18.85 -13.44
N GLU A 271 24.53 -20.05 -13.95
CA GLU A 271 24.70 -21.25 -13.13
C GLU A 271 25.80 -21.09 -12.08
N LEU A 272 26.93 -20.48 -12.46
CA LEU A 272 28.02 -20.18 -11.55
C LEU A 272 27.58 -19.23 -10.43
N VAL A 273 26.80 -18.19 -10.78
CA VAL A 273 26.27 -17.24 -9.79
C VAL A 273 25.29 -17.91 -8.84
N ILE A 274 24.42 -18.79 -9.35
CA ILE A 274 23.45 -19.54 -8.53
C ILE A 274 24.20 -20.45 -7.55
N GLU A 275 25.19 -21.21 -8.02
CA GLU A 275 26.00 -22.09 -7.17
C GLU A 275 26.71 -21.31 -6.07
N LEU A 276 27.40 -20.23 -6.42
CA LEU A 276 28.19 -19.43 -5.47
C LEU A 276 27.32 -18.68 -4.44
N THR A 277 26.08 -18.34 -4.80
CA THR A 277 25.16 -17.62 -3.90
C THR A 277 24.16 -18.52 -3.17
N SER A 278 24.14 -19.82 -3.46
CA SER A 278 23.20 -20.81 -2.89
C SER A 278 23.13 -20.76 -1.36
N LYS A 279 24.28 -20.90 -0.69
CA LYS A 279 24.37 -20.90 0.78
C LYS A 279 23.81 -19.62 1.42
N VAL A 280 24.10 -18.46 0.82
CA VAL A 280 23.64 -17.17 1.35
C VAL A 280 22.13 -17.02 1.16
N ARG A 281 21.58 -17.51 0.04
CA ARG A 281 20.13 -17.53 -0.21
C ARG A 281 19.40 -18.48 0.74
N GLU A 282 19.94 -19.68 0.97
CA GLU A 282 19.36 -20.67 1.88
C GLU A 282 19.37 -20.18 3.33
N GLU A 283 20.48 -19.58 3.77
CA GLU A 283 20.58 -18.97 5.11
C GLU A 283 19.57 -17.84 5.25
N LEU A 284 19.48 -16.95 4.26
CA LEU A 284 18.49 -15.86 4.27
C LEU A 284 17.05 -16.40 4.34
N TYR A 285 16.74 -17.43 3.57
CA TYR A 285 15.44 -18.09 3.60
C TYR A 285 15.13 -18.65 5.00
N PHE A 286 16.07 -19.37 5.60
CA PHE A 286 15.89 -19.94 6.94
C PHE A 286 15.69 -18.85 8.01
N GLN A 287 16.50 -17.78 7.98
CA GLN A 287 16.36 -16.65 8.90
C GLN A 287 15.02 -15.93 8.76
N ASN A 288 14.50 -15.81 7.54
CA ASN A 288 13.18 -15.23 7.30
C ASN A 288 12.04 -16.13 7.77
N TYR A 289 12.20 -17.45 7.71
CA TYR A 289 11.19 -18.42 8.18
C TYR A 289 11.12 -18.51 9.71
N MET A 290 12.26 -18.36 10.39
CA MET A 290 12.33 -18.46 11.85
C MET A 290 11.89 -17.19 12.60
N LYS A 291 11.64 -16.09 11.88
CA LYS A 291 11.10 -14.83 12.42
C LYS A 291 9.59 -14.85 12.47
#